data_AF-A0A1G7GCJ8-F1
#
_entry.id   AF-A0A1G7GCJ8-F1
#
_cell.length_a   1.000
_cell.length_b   1.000
_cell.length_c   1.000
_cell.angle_alpha   90.00
_cell.angle_beta   90.00
_cell.angle_gamma   90.00
#
_symmetry.space_group_name_H-M   'P 1'
#
loop_
_entity.id
_entity.type
_entity.pdbx_description
1 polymer ?
#
loop_
_entity_poly.entity_id
_entity_poly.type
_entity_poly.pdbx_seq_one_letter_code
_entity_poly.pdbx_strand_id
1 'polypeptide(L)'
;MVETKEGKLGYVHNSRIRYKNGNESISGKWNANSECENPIGIEIMKNEELIICVEPNQYYIHLSKVNSNDNIISYRLKSITGPVGEDVFSEAYINDSTVVTLERKDNFKIKLNWLGYYNKINGERQYSEALISNQNPVILYKCDK
;
A
#
# COMPACT_ATOMS: atom_id res chain seq x y z
N MET A 1 -16.14 17.82 8.74
CA MET A 1 -17.12 17.07 7.91
C MET A 1 -18.11 18.07 7.37
N VAL A 2 -18.55 17.88 6.13
CA VAL A 2 -19.52 18.75 5.48
C VAL A 2 -20.63 17.85 4.95
N GLU A 3 -21.86 18.14 5.35
CA GLU A 3 -23.05 17.48 4.83
C GLU A 3 -23.46 18.20 3.53
N THR A 4 -23.49 17.46 2.41
CA THR A 4 -23.86 18.06 1.13
C THR A 4 -25.38 18.18 0.99
N LYS A 5 -25.85 18.95 -0.01
CA LYS A 5 -27.28 19.09 -0.34
C LYS A 5 -27.99 17.75 -0.63
N GLU A 6 -27.24 16.67 -0.85
CA GLU A 6 -27.73 15.31 -1.08
C GLU A 6 -27.71 14.42 0.19
N GLY A 7 -27.40 14.96 1.36
CA GLY A 7 -27.34 14.20 2.63
C GLY A 7 -26.14 13.25 2.74
N LYS A 8 -25.09 13.43 1.91
CA LYS A 8 -23.86 12.64 2.00
C LYS A 8 -22.86 13.31 2.93
N LEU A 9 -22.29 12.52 3.84
CA LEU A 9 -21.18 12.96 4.69
C LEU A 9 -19.90 13.02 3.87
N GLY A 10 -19.42 14.24 3.64
CA GLY A 10 -18.12 14.51 3.04
C GLY A 10 -17.13 15.12 4.01
N TYR A 11 -15.88 15.24 3.59
CA TYR A 11 -14.90 16.09 4.25
C TYR A 11 -14.10 16.90 3.23
N VAL A 12 -13.62 18.05 3.66
CA VAL A 12 -12.82 18.95 2.82
C VAL A 12 -11.37 18.52 2.94
N HIS A 13 -10.74 18.29 1.81
CA HIS A 13 -9.30 18.06 1.71
C HIS A 13 -8.82 18.71 0.40
N ASN A 14 -7.81 19.57 0.48
CA ASN A 14 -7.29 20.36 -0.65
C ASN A 14 -8.39 21.02 -1.50
N SER A 15 -9.33 21.70 -0.83
CA SER A 15 -10.43 22.46 -1.46
C SER A 15 -11.43 21.62 -2.28
N ARG A 16 -11.39 20.29 -2.19
CA ARG A 16 -12.36 19.37 -2.82
C ARG A 16 -13.22 18.68 -1.76
N ILE A 17 -14.51 18.49 -2.06
CA ILE A 17 -15.44 17.70 -1.23
C ILE A 17 -15.26 16.23 -1.58
N ARG A 18 -14.85 15.42 -0.60
CA ARG A 18 -14.61 13.98 -0.72
C ARG A 18 -15.74 13.17 -0.08
N TYR A 19 -16.27 12.15 -0.75
CA TYR A 19 -17.42 11.36 -0.28
C TYR A 19 -16.97 10.06 0.41
N LYS A 20 -17.44 9.82 1.65
CA LYS A 20 -17.11 8.60 2.41
C LYS A 20 -17.67 7.30 1.82
N ASN A 21 -18.77 7.37 1.08
CA ASN A 21 -19.50 6.19 0.59
C ASN A 21 -19.44 6.14 -0.94
N GLY A 22 -18.63 5.22 -1.47
CA GLY A 22 -18.55 4.91 -2.89
C GLY A 22 -17.67 3.70 -3.14
N ASN A 23 -17.98 2.88 -4.15
CA ASN A 23 -17.10 1.82 -4.64
C ASN A 23 -15.96 2.42 -5.48
N GLU A 24 -15.31 3.48 -5.00
CA GLU A 24 -14.19 4.05 -5.72
C GLU A 24 -13.05 3.03 -5.80
N SER A 25 -12.37 3.02 -6.94
CA SER A 25 -11.21 2.16 -7.13
C SER A 25 -10.13 2.50 -6.12
N ILE A 26 -9.53 1.46 -5.53
CA ILE A 26 -8.35 1.56 -4.66
C ILE A 26 -7.08 1.88 -5.46
N SER A 27 -7.12 1.75 -6.79
CA SER A 27 -6.01 2.15 -7.65
C SER A 27 -5.66 3.63 -7.46
N GLY A 28 -4.38 3.94 -7.47
CA GLY A 28 -3.86 5.28 -7.25
C GLY A 28 -2.60 5.29 -6.40
N LYS A 29 -2.11 6.49 -6.12
CA LYS A 29 -0.96 6.72 -5.25
C LYS A 29 -1.44 6.96 -3.82
N TRP A 30 -0.71 6.41 -2.85
CA TRP A 30 -1.05 6.51 -1.44
C TRP A 30 0.19 6.81 -0.61
N ASN A 31 0.03 7.62 0.42
CA ASN A 31 1.15 8.14 1.20
C ASN A 31 0.85 8.17 2.70
N ALA A 32 1.87 7.98 3.55
CA ALA A 32 1.71 8.11 5.00
C ALA A 32 1.41 9.55 5.45
N ASN A 33 1.73 10.54 4.62
CA ASN A 33 1.37 11.95 4.78
C ASN A 33 0.11 12.27 3.94
N SER A 34 -0.92 12.87 4.55
CA SER A 34 -2.14 13.28 3.86
C SER A 34 -1.93 14.34 2.79
N GLU A 35 -0.89 15.16 2.89
CA GLU A 35 -0.53 16.18 1.90
C GLU A 35 0.23 15.60 0.70
N CYS A 36 0.62 14.31 0.75
CA CYS A 36 1.34 13.62 -0.32
C CYS A 36 2.66 14.27 -0.76
N GLU A 37 3.28 15.03 0.15
CA GLU A 37 4.60 15.66 -0.08
C GLU A 37 5.76 14.68 0.07
N ASN A 38 5.54 13.54 0.76
CA ASN A 38 6.60 12.56 0.98
C ASN A 38 6.80 11.71 -0.30
N PRO A 39 8.03 11.53 -0.81
CA PRO A 39 8.27 10.66 -1.95
C PRO A 39 8.14 9.16 -1.63
N ILE A 40 8.09 8.76 -0.35
CA ILE A 40 7.89 7.38 0.11
C ILE A 40 6.39 7.08 0.22
N GLY A 41 5.96 5.96 -0.34
CA GLY A 41 4.56 5.56 -0.36
C GLY A 41 4.31 4.31 -1.20
N ILE A 42 3.09 4.16 -1.68
CA ILE A 42 2.72 3.06 -2.59
C ILE A 42 1.95 3.56 -3.79
N GLU A 43 1.99 2.77 -4.86
CA GLU A 43 1.12 2.90 -6.01
C GLU A 43 0.38 1.57 -6.23
N ILE A 44 -0.94 1.65 -6.29
CA ILE A 44 -1.81 0.52 -6.63
C ILE A 44 -2.25 0.71 -8.07
N MET A 45 -1.80 -0.19 -8.93
CA MET A 45 -2.04 -0.17 -10.36
C MET A 45 -3.47 -0.61 -10.70
N LYS A 46 -3.90 -0.37 -11.95
CA LYS A 46 -5.24 -0.77 -12.41
C LYS A 46 -5.44 -2.28 -12.47
N ASN A 47 -4.38 -3.04 -12.70
CA ASN A 47 -4.34 -4.50 -12.65
C ASN A 47 -4.17 -5.03 -11.21
N GLU A 48 -4.34 -4.17 -10.20
CA GLU A 48 -4.15 -4.49 -8.78
C GLU A 48 -2.74 -4.96 -8.44
N GLU A 49 -1.73 -4.62 -9.24
CA GLU A 49 -0.33 -4.71 -8.84
C GLU A 49 -0.01 -3.59 -7.85
N LEU A 50 0.75 -3.93 -6.80
CA LEU A 50 1.13 -2.99 -5.75
C LEU A 50 2.64 -2.74 -5.86
N ILE A 51 3.01 -1.47 -5.97
CA ILE A 51 4.40 -1.01 -5.98
C ILE A 51 4.62 -0.23 -4.69
N ILE A 52 5.63 -0.63 -3.91
CA ILE A 52 6.06 0.10 -2.71
C ILE A 52 7.35 0.83 -3.05
N CYS A 53 7.34 2.15 -2.87
CA CYS A 53 8.54 2.97 -2.91
C CYS A 53 9.06 3.12 -1.48
N VAL A 54 10.12 2.40 -1.14
CA VAL A 54 10.72 2.41 0.21
C VAL A 54 11.75 3.54 0.32
N GLU A 55 12.58 3.67 -0.71
CA GLU A 55 13.55 4.75 -0.83
C GLU A 55 13.47 5.32 -2.25
N PRO A 56 13.14 6.62 -2.41
CA PRO A 56 12.94 7.22 -3.73
C PRO A 56 14.17 7.02 -4.61
N ASN A 57 13.96 6.44 -5.79
CA ASN A 57 15.01 6.15 -6.78
C ASN A 57 16.09 5.13 -6.35
N GLN A 58 15.96 4.48 -5.19
CA GLN A 58 16.93 3.47 -4.74
C GLN A 58 16.41 2.04 -4.95
N TYR A 59 15.17 1.75 -4.53
CA TYR A 59 14.52 0.49 -4.88
C TYR A 59 13.00 0.52 -4.70
N TYR A 60 12.34 -0.34 -5.47
CA TYR A 60 10.89 -0.53 -5.50
C TYR A 60 10.56 -2.01 -5.30
N ILE A 61 9.58 -2.28 -4.45
CA ILE A 61 9.07 -3.64 -4.23
C ILE A 61 7.79 -3.81 -5.04
N HIS A 62 7.81 -4.73 -6.00
CA HIS A 62 6.66 -5.07 -6.83
C HIS A 62 5.95 -6.30 -6.25
N LEU A 63 4.65 -6.17 -6.05
CA LEU A 63 3.83 -7.15 -5.38
C LEU A 63 2.63 -7.53 -6.24
N SER A 64 2.35 -8.83 -6.31
CA SER A 64 1.18 -9.36 -7.01
C SER A 64 0.07 -9.71 -6.03
N LYS A 65 -1.17 -9.44 -6.41
CA LYS A 65 -2.35 -9.80 -5.62
C LYS A 65 -2.46 -11.33 -5.50
N VAL A 66 -2.72 -11.80 -4.29
CA VAL A 66 -2.95 -13.22 -3.96
C VAL A 66 -4.44 -13.48 -3.79
N ASN A 67 -5.10 -12.66 -2.97
CA ASN A 67 -6.51 -12.80 -2.64
C ASN A 67 -7.09 -11.43 -2.27
N SER A 68 -8.40 -11.28 -2.41
CA SER A 68 -9.16 -10.15 -1.86
C SER A 68 -10.48 -10.64 -1.28
N ASN A 69 -10.82 -10.14 -0.10
CA ASN A 69 -12.21 -10.07 0.35
C ASN A 69 -12.67 -8.61 0.34
N ASP A 70 -13.90 -8.34 0.81
CA ASP A 70 -14.53 -7.01 0.71
C ASP A 70 -13.67 -5.86 1.25
N ASN A 71 -12.81 -6.12 2.24
CA ASN A 71 -12.03 -5.07 2.91
C ASN A 71 -10.51 -5.29 2.88
N ILE A 72 -10.03 -6.51 2.65
CA ILE A 72 -8.62 -6.87 2.75
C ILE A 72 -8.13 -7.41 1.42
N ILE A 73 -7.05 -6.82 0.92
CA ILE A 73 -6.29 -7.32 -0.23
C ILE A 73 -4.94 -7.83 0.26
N SER A 74 -4.61 -9.06 -0.11
CA SER A 74 -3.34 -9.71 0.25
C SER A 74 -2.42 -9.76 -0.96
N TYR A 75 -1.15 -9.51 -0.72
CA TYR A 75 -0.13 -9.44 -1.76
C TYR A 75 1.09 -10.30 -1.42
N ARG A 76 1.68 -10.90 -2.45
CA ARG A 76 2.96 -11.64 -2.39
C ARG A 76 4.05 -10.90 -3.15
N LEU A 77 5.30 -11.19 -2.80
CA LEU A 77 6.46 -10.65 -3.51
C LEU A 77 6.49 -11.16 -4.96
N LYS A 78 6.66 -10.25 -5.92
CA LYS A 78 6.84 -10.58 -7.34
C LYS A 78 8.28 -10.30 -7.77
N SER A 79 8.77 -9.10 -7.50
CA SER A 79 10.15 -8.70 -7.81
C SER A 79 10.55 -7.49 -6.98
N ILE A 80 11.86 -7.21 -6.93
CA ILE A 80 12.41 -5.96 -6.42
C ILE A 80 13.24 -5.36 -7.55
N THR A 81 13.14 -4.05 -7.75
CA THR A 81 13.91 -3.34 -8.80
C THR A 81 14.64 -2.16 -8.19
N GLY A 82 15.84 -1.88 -8.67
CA GLY A 82 16.63 -0.71 -8.29
C GLY A 82 18.04 -1.10 -7.82
N PRO A 83 19.00 -0.15 -7.78
CA PRO A 83 20.41 -0.43 -7.48
C PRO A 83 20.67 -1.24 -6.21
N VAL A 84 19.89 -1.01 -5.15
CA VAL A 84 20.02 -1.71 -3.86
C VAL A 84 19.04 -2.89 -3.75
N GLY A 85 18.05 -2.96 -4.64
CA GLY A 85 16.96 -3.92 -4.58
C GLY A 85 17.39 -5.36 -4.88
N GLU A 86 18.37 -5.54 -5.76
CA GLU A 86 18.89 -6.87 -6.15
C GLU A 86 19.68 -7.54 -5.02
N ASP A 87 20.36 -6.77 -4.16
CA ASP A 87 21.10 -7.30 -3.01
C ASP A 87 20.17 -7.84 -1.91
N VAL A 88 18.96 -7.29 -1.80
CA VAL A 88 17.91 -7.75 -0.87
C VAL A 88 17.09 -8.90 -1.47
N PHE A 89 17.14 -9.07 -2.79
CA PHE A 89 16.34 -10.03 -3.52
C PHE A 89 16.99 -11.42 -3.54
N SER A 90 16.27 -12.41 -3.02
CA SER A 90 16.64 -13.81 -3.15
C SER A 90 15.46 -14.60 -3.71
N GLU A 91 15.71 -15.56 -4.60
CA GLU A 91 14.71 -16.50 -5.09
C GLU A 91 14.03 -17.30 -3.95
N ALA A 92 14.65 -17.37 -2.77
CA ALA A 92 14.06 -17.94 -1.57
C ALA A 92 12.76 -17.22 -1.13
N TYR A 93 12.65 -15.92 -1.42
CA TYR A 93 11.50 -15.08 -1.06
C TYR A 93 10.41 -15.02 -2.13
N ILE A 94 10.70 -15.45 -3.37
CA ILE A 94 9.70 -15.55 -4.44
C ILE A 94 8.87 -16.81 -4.19
N ASN A 95 7.83 -16.66 -3.37
CA ASN A 95 6.85 -17.70 -3.12
C ASN A 95 5.45 -17.09 -2.99
N ASP A 96 4.45 -17.97 -2.95
CA ASP A 96 3.04 -17.59 -2.97
C ASP A 96 2.51 -17.03 -1.64
N SER A 97 3.38 -16.83 -0.65
CA SER A 97 2.96 -16.36 0.67
C SER A 97 2.71 -14.86 0.71
N THR A 98 1.72 -14.48 1.49
CA THR A 98 1.39 -13.07 1.73
C THR A 98 2.51 -12.37 2.51
N VAL A 99 3.00 -11.26 1.95
CA VAL A 99 3.99 -10.36 2.56
C VAL A 99 3.40 -8.98 2.89
N VAL A 100 2.28 -8.61 2.26
CA VAL A 100 1.56 -7.37 2.55
C VAL A 100 0.06 -7.62 2.60
N THR A 101 -0.61 -6.93 3.53
CA THR A 101 -2.06 -6.77 3.49
C THR A 101 -2.44 -5.30 3.45
N LEU A 102 -3.40 -4.96 2.60
CA LEU A 102 -4.06 -3.66 2.57
C LEU A 102 -5.47 -3.82 3.09
N GLU A 103 -5.81 -3.12 4.17
CA GLU A 103 -7.17 -3.05 4.70
C GLU A 103 -7.79 -1.70 4.37
N ARG A 104 -8.86 -1.70 3.57
CA ARG A 104 -9.62 -0.48 3.26
C ARG A 104 -10.35 0.00 4.51
N LYS A 105 -10.13 1.27 4.89
CA LYS A 105 -10.85 1.92 6.01
C LYS A 105 -11.96 2.81 5.50
N ASP A 106 -11.67 3.55 4.44
CA ASP A 106 -12.64 4.30 3.65
C ASP A 106 -12.05 4.53 2.24
N ASN A 107 -12.69 5.35 1.41
CA ASN A 107 -12.25 5.64 0.04
C ASN A 107 -10.89 6.34 -0.06
N PHE A 108 -10.39 6.89 1.04
CA PHE A 108 -9.22 7.75 1.08
C PHE A 108 -8.20 7.33 2.13
N LYS A 109 -8.51 6.30 2.92
CA LYS A 109 -7.63 5.71 3.90
C LYS A 109 -7.56 4.21 3.71
N ILE A 110 -6.33 3.73 3.62
CA ILE A 110 -6.01 2.32 3.73
C ILE A 110 -5.02 2.11 4.86
N LYS A 111 -5.05 0.92 5.43
CA LYS A 111 -4.09 0.46 6.41
C LYS A 111 -3.20 -0.57 5.73
N LEU A 112 -1.93 -0.23 5.54
CA LEU A 112 -0.93 -1.15 5.02
C LEU A 112 -0.25 -1.86 6.19
N ASN A 113 -0.22 -3.18 6.14
CA ASN A 113 0.47 -4.02 7.10
C ASN A 113 1.54 -4.82 6.36
N TRP A 114 2.80 -4.53 6.68
CA TRP A 114 3.97 -5.22 6.15
C TRP A 114 4.25 -6.44 7.03
N LEU A 115 4.21 -7.64 6.46
CA LEU A 115 4.41 -8.88 7.22
C LEU A 115 5.85 -9.39 7.16
N GLY A 116 6.75 -8.69 6.47
CA GLY A 116 8.09 -9.20 6.17
C GLY A 116 8.10 -10.19 5.01
N TYR A 117 9.28 -10.40 4.44
CA TYR A 117 9.51 -11.44 3.44
C TYR A 117 9.36 -12.82 4.06
N TYR A 118 8.70 -13.73 3.36
CA TYR A 118 8.58 -15.11 3.79
C TYR A 118 9.67 -15.95 3.13
N ASN A 119 10.55 -16.56 3.92
CA ASN A 119 11.62 -17.41 3.44
C ASN A 119 11.12 -18.86 3.39
N LYS A 120 11.01 -19.43 2.19
CA LYS A 120 10.52 -20.81 2.03
C LYS A 120 11.51 -21.87 2.50
N ILE A 121 12.79 -21.54 2.62
CA ILE A 121 13.85 -22.50 2.96
C ILE A 121 13.78 -22.85 4.45
N ASN A 122 13.62 -21.86 5.32
CA ASN A 122 13.50 -22.06 6.77
C ASN A 122 12.06 -21.94 7.29
N GLY A 123 11.11 -21.47 6.46
CA GLY A 123 9.71 -21.31 6.82
C GLY A 123 9.43 -20.09 7.70
N GLU A 124 10.36 -19.14 7.79
CA GLU A 124 10.29 -17.99 8.71
C GLU A 124 10.05 -16.66 7.99
N ARG A 125 9.56 -15.67 8.74
CA ARG A 125 9.42 -14.29 8.27
C ARG A 125 10.67 -13.49 8.63
N GLN A 126 11.17 -12.72 7.68
CA GLN A 126 12.38 -11.91 7.81
C GLN A 126 12.10 -10.48 7.33
N TYR A 127 12.91 -9.53 7.80
CA TYR A 127 12.79 -8.11 7.44
C TYR A 127 11.39 -7.53 7.68
N SER A 128 10.86 -7.74 8.89
CA SER A 128 9.48 -7.34 9.26
C SER A 128 9.38 -5.90 9.77
N GLU A 129 10.49 -5.16 9.74
CA GLU A 129 10.54 -3.75 10.10
C GLU A 129 9.66 -2.92 9.16
N ALA A 130 9.15 -1.81 9.68
CA ALA A 130 8.23 -0.97 8.95
C ALA A 130 8.93 -0.29 7.75
N LEU A 131 8.36 -0.43 6.54
CA LEU A 131 8.98 0.06 5.30
C LEU A 131 8.73 1.56 5.03
N ILE A 132 7.52 2.04 5.28
CA ILE A 132 7.07 3.38 4.83
C ILE A 132 7.15 4.43 5.95
N SER A 133 7.07 3.99 7.21
CA SER A 133 7.05 4.86 8.39
C SER A 133 7.61 4.11 9.59
N ASN A 134 7.77 4.77 10.74
CA ASN A 134 8.18 4.11 11.99
C ASN A 134 7.07 3.25 12.62
N GLN A 135 5.92 3.08 11.94
CA GLN A 135 4.78 2.31 12.40
C GLN A 135 4.42 1.21 11.41
N ASN A 136 4.08 0.04 11.94
CA ASN A 136 3.49 -1.05 11.21
C ASN A 136 2.38 -1.64 12.10
N PRO A 137 1.10 -1.57 11.69
CA PRO A 137 0.58 -1.11 10.40
C PRO A 137 0.66 0.42 10.21
N VAL A 138 0.83 0.86 8.96
CA VAL A 138 0.84 2.28 8.57
C VAL A 138 -0.51 2.68 7.97
N ILE A 139 -1.01 3.86 8.33
CA ILE A 139 -2.18 4.47 7.67
C ILE A 139 -1.70 5.27 6.48
N LEU A 140 -2.23 4.98 5.30
CA LEU A 140 -1.93 5.69 4.07
C LEU A 140 -3.17 6.43 3.59
N TYR A 141 -2.94 7.63 3.07
CA TYR A 141 -3.92 8.55 2.53
C TYR A 141 -3.82 8.56 1.01
N LYS A 142 -4.97 8.57 0.33
CA LYS A 142 -5.03 8.66 -1.13
C LYS A 142 -4.53 10.03 -1.59
N CYS A 143 -3.55 10.02 -2.48
CA CYS A 143 -3.05 11.21 -3.15
C CYS A 143 -3.98 11.55 -4.31
N ASP A 144 -4.55 12.74 -4.29
CA ASP A 144 -5.30 13.25 -5.43
C ASP A 144 -4.33 13.58 -6.57
N LYS A 145 -4.74 13.25 -7.79
CA LYS A 145 -4.23 13.94 -8.98
C LYS A 145 -5.01 15.24 -9.20
#